data_AF-A0A958JVR8-F1
#
_entry.id   AF-A0A958JVR8-F1
#
_cell.length_a   1.000
_cell.length_b   1.000
_cell.length_c   1.000
_cell.angle_alpha   90.00
_cell.angle_beta   90.00
_cell.angle_gamma   90.00
#
_symmetry.space_group_name_H-M   'P 1'
#
loop_
_entity.id
_entity.type
_entity.pdbx_description
1 polymer ?
#
loop_
_entity_poly.entity_id
_entity_poly.type
_entity_poly.pdbx_seq_one_letter_code
_entity_poly.pdbx_strand_id
1 'polypeptide(L)'
;TDESYLPPDKKIWASWNYRRERGEEGSEPLSVTYHMNRLQGLNCQKEYCVTLNPRREIAREHVIRGMTYMHPMYTTESVATQPKILEYNGTNSTFFCGSYLGWGFHEDAIRSSMSVVARLTGGAAREYLQSQPHGSRISGVKCQYGATGAI
;
A
#
# COMPACT_ATOMS: atom_id res chain seq x y z
N THR A 1 -6.47 -6.81 18.85
CA THR A 1 -5.48 -6.95 19.94
C THR A 1 -5.41 -8.38 20.43
N ASP A 2 -5.51 -9.33 19.50
CA ASP A 2 -5.51 -10.76 19.82
C ASP A 2 -4.11 -11.30 19.49
N GLU A 3 -3.33 -11.60 20.52
CA GLU A 3 -1.95 -12.08 20.39
C GLU A 3 -1.88 -13.50 19.80
N SER A 4 -2.99 -14.24 19.76
CA SER A 4 -3.03 -15.60 19.24
C SER A 4 -2.79 -15.71 17.73
N TYR A 5 -2.82 -14.58 17.02
CA TYR A 5 -2.46 -14.44 15.61
C TYR A 5 -0.98 -14.11 15.38
N LEU A 6 -0.21 -13.92 16.45
CA LEU A 6 1.25 -13.84 16.42
C LEU A 6 1.84 -15.25 16.66
N PRO A 7 3.14 -15.45 16.38
CA PRO A 7 3.81 -16.70 16.72
C PRO A 7 3.70 -17.01 18.23
N PRO A 8 3.60 -18.30 18.63
CA PRO A 8 3.50 -18.66 20.05
C PRO A 8 4.71 -18.22 20.89
N ASP A 9 5.90 -18.20 20.28
CA ASP A 9 7.12 -17.71 20.93
C ASP A 9 7.28 -16.20 20.69
N LYS A 10 7.19 -15.41 21.77
CA LYS A 10 7.36 -13.95 21.73
C LYS A 10 8.73 -13.51 21.22
N LYS A 11 9.76 -14.36 21.34
CA LYS A 11 11.12 -14.05 20.88
C LYS A 11 11.23 -13.90 19.37
N ILE A 12 10.32 -14.54 18.62
CA ILE A 12 10.32 -14.51 17.15
C ILE A 12 9.26 -13.55 16.58
N TRP A 13 8.64 -12.72 17.42
CA TRP A 13 7.71 -11.71 16.94
C TRP A 13 8.42 -10.70 16.04
N ALA A 14 8.01 -10.69 14.79
CA ALA A 14 8.44 -9.72 13.81
C ALA A 14 7.41 -8.59 13.70
N SER A 15 7.79 -7.50 13.04
CA SER A 15 6.82 -6.43 12.75
C SER A 15 5.71 -6.97 11.85
N TRP A 16 6.02 -7.96 11.00
CA TRP A 16 5.13 -8.57 10.02
C TRP A 16 5.24 -10.09 10.20
N ASN A 17 4.15 -10.75 10.56
CA ASN A 17 4.12 -12.19 10.85
C ASN A 17 3.19 -12.86 9.84
N TYR A 18 3.76 -13.71 9.00
CA TYR A 18 3.03 -14.45 8.00
C TYR A 18 2.75 -15.87 8.51
N ARG A 19 1.53 -16.37 8.29
CA ARG A 19 1.14 -17.73 8.65
C ARG A 19 0.46 -18.42 7.47
N ARG A 20 0.94 -19.63 7.18
CA ARG A 20 0.33 -20.60 6.28
C ARG A 20 -0.17 -21.77 7.12
N GLU A 21 -1.45 -22.13 7.03
CA GLU A 21 -1.97 -23.29 7.76
C GLU A 21 -1.71 -24.60 6.99
N ARG A 22 -1.70 -25.72 7.72
CA ARG A 22 -1.42 -27.04 7.16
C ARG A 22 -2.62 -27.53 6.36
N GLY A 23 -2.41 -27.94 5.11
CA GLY A 23 -3.46 -28.42 4.20
C GLY A 23 -3.82 -27.44 3.08
N GLU A 24 -3.18 -26.27 3.04
CA GLU A 24 -3.39 -25.29 1.97
C GLU A 24 -2.76 -25.76 0.65
N GLU A 25 -3.59 -26.22 -0.28
CA GLU A 25 -3.25 -26.20 -1.72
C GLU A 25 -3.06 -24.73 -2.15
N GLY A 26 -2.09 -24.45 -3.02
CA GLY A 26 -1.44 -23.14 -3.17
C GLY A 26 -2.27 -21.92 -3.60
N SER A 27 -3.60 -21.98 -3.53
CA SER A 27 -4.52 -20.91 -3.92
C SER A 27 -5.21 -20.18 -2.75
N GLU A 28 -5.10 -20.66 -1.52
CA GLU A 28 -5.84 -20.03 -0.41
C GLU A 28 -5.20 -18.71 0.09
N PRO A 29 -6.00 -17.72 0.53
CA PRO A 29 -5.50 -16.42 0.94
C PRO A 29 -4.67 -16.52 2.22
N LEU A 30 -3.48 -15.92 2.16
CA LEU A 30 -2.54 -15.94 3.25
C LEU A 30 -2.95 -14.95 4.34
N SER A 31 -2.77 -15.35 5.60
CA SER A 31 -3.01 -14.46 6.73
C SER A 31 -1.71 -13.79 7.17
N VAL A 32 -1.78 -12.47 7.35
CA VAL A 32 -0.64 -11.65 7.78
C VAL A 32 -1.05 -10.83 9.00
N THR A 33 -0.25 -10.88 10.05
CA THR A 33 -0.45 -10.09 11.27
C THR A 33 0.70 -9.12 11.47
N TYR A 34 0.40 -7.83 11.46
CA TYR A 34 1.33 -6.76 11.81
C TYR A 34 1.33 -6.58 13.33
N HIS A 35 2.52 -6.70 13.93
CA HIS A 35 2.71 -6.34 15.34
C HIS A 35 2.99 -4.84 15.43
N MET A 36 1.95 -4.06 15.71
CA MET A 36 2.01 -2.60 15.62
C MET A 36 2.93 -1.99 16.67
N ASN A 37 3.04 -2.61 17.85
CA ASN A 37 3.94 -2.14 18.89
C ASN A 37 5.39 -2.16 18.41
N ARG A 38 5.81 -3.22 17.72
CA ARG A 38 7.14 -3.29 17.13
C ARG A 38 7.28 -2.45 15.86
N LEU A 39 6.27 -2.47 14.99
CA LEU A 39 6.30 -1.74 13.72
C LEU A 39 6.38 -0.22 13.90
N GLN A 40 5.62 0.32 14.85
CA GLN A 40 5.51 1.77 15.10
C GLN A 40 6.25 2.22 16.37
N GLY A 41 6.86 1.29 17.12
CA GLY A 41 7.56 1.61 18.37
C GLY A 41 6.64 2.03 19.51
N LEU A 42 5.42 1.46 19.60
CA LEU A 42 4.47 1.82 20.64
C LEU A 42 4.92 1.28 22.01
N ASN A 43 5.19 2.17 22.96
CA ASN A 43 5.56 1.82 24.32
C ASN A 43 4.31 1.70 25.21
N CYS A 44 3.65 0.53 25.19
CA CYS A 44 2.47 0.27 26.00
C CYS A 44 2.36 -1.21 26.37
N GLN A 45 1.64 -1.52 27.44
CA GLN A 45 1.47 -2.89 27.93
C GLN A 45 0.53 -3.74 27.05
N LYS A 46 -0.37 -3.08 26.31
CA LYS A 46 -1.34 -3.77 25.44
C LYS A 46 -0.72 -4.05 24.08
N GLU A 47 -0.89 -5.26 23.58
CA GLU A 47 -0.43 -5.62 22.24
C GLU A 47 -1.45 -5.23 21.16
N TYR A 48 -1.01 -4.39 20.22
CA TYR A 48 -1.79 -3.97 19.07
C TYR A 48 -1.37 -4.77 17.84
N CYS A 49 -2.38 -5.35 17.20
CA CYS A 49 -2.20 -6.17 16.01
C CYS A 49 -3.20 -5.72 14.94
N VAL A 50 -2.72 -5.69 13.69
CA VAL A 50 -3.57 -5.61 12.50
C VAL A 50 -3.44 -6.95 11.77
N THR A 51 -4.54 -7.67 11.60
CA THR A 51 -4.55 -8.96 10.92
C THR A 51 -5.32 -8.85 9.62
N LEU A 52 -4.63 -9.13 8.52
CA LEU A 52 -5.20 -9.19 7.18
C LEU A 52 -5.63 -10.62 6.87
N ASN A 53 -6.80 -10.75 6.25
CA ASN A 53 -7.39 -12.02 5.83
C ASN A 53 -7.34 -13.09 6.95
N PRO A 54 -7.89 -12.81 8.14
CA PRO A 54 -7.88 -13.77 9.24
C PRO A 54 -8.66 -15.03 8.84
N ARG A 55 -8.08 -16.21 9.05
CA ARG A 55 -8.71 -17.50 8.72
C ARG A 55 -9.86 -17.89 9.63
N ARG A 56 -9.74 -17.52 10.90
CA ARG A 56 -10.79 -17.65 11.89
C ARG A 56 -11.29 -16.27 12.28
N GLU A 57 -12.55 -16.17 12.66
CA GLU A 57 -13.12 -14.93 13.16
C GLU A 57 -12.37 -14.46 14.41
N ILE A 58 -12.07 -13.16 14.47
CA ILE A 58 -11.45 -12.54 15.65
C ILE A 58 -12.57 -12.25 16.65
N ALA A 59 -12.41 -12.68 17.90
CA ALA A 59 -13.38 -12.43 18.95
C ALA A 59 -13.63 -10.91 19.11
N ARG A 60 -14.90 -10.51 19.24
CA ARG A 60 -15.33 -9.08 19.14
C ARG A 60 -14.64 -8.18 20.16
N GLU A 61 -14.38 -8.70 21.36
CA GLU A 61 -13.65 -8.03 22.44
C GLU A 61 -12.21 -7.63 22.07
N HIS A 62 -11.64 -8.27 21.04
CA HIS A 62 -10.31 -7.97 20.53
C HIS A 62 -10.32 -7.07 19.29
N VAL A 63 -11.49 -6.79 18.71
CA VAL A 63 -11.64 -5.97 17.50
C VAL A 63 -11.84 -4.51 17.90
N ILE A 64 -10.86 -3.66 17.57
CA ILE A 64 -11.00 -2.20 17.69
C ILE A 64 -11.75 -1.64 16.47
N ARG A 65 -11.39 -2.13 15.27
CA ARG A 65 -11.98 -1.72 14.00
C ARG A 65 -11.80 -2.83 12.97
N GLY A 66 -12.82 -3.03 12.14
CA GLY A 66 -12.75 -3.83 10.91
C GLY A 66 -12.92 -2.94 9.68
N MET A 67 -12.17 -3.23 8.63
CA MET A 67 -12.22 -2.52 7.36
C MET A 67 -12.09 -3.52 6.21
N THR A 68 -12.79 -3.24 5.11
CA THR A 68 -12.68 -4.01 3.87
C THR A 68 -11.96 -3.17 2.85
N TYR A 69 -10.82 -3.65 2.37
CA TYR A 69 -10.05 -3.05 1.30
C TYR A 69 -10.01 -3.97 0.10
N MET A 70 -9.95 -3.39 -1.09
CA MET A 70 -9.75 -4.11 -2.34
C MET A 70 -8.37 -3.76 -2.87
N HIS A 71 -7.55 -4.78 -3.17
CA HIS A 71 -6.24 -4.59 -3.79
C HIS A 71 -6.32 -4.89 -5.30
N PRO A 72 -5.84 -3.99 -6.17
CA PRO A 72 -5.74 -4.27 -7.59
C PRO A 72 -4.81 -5.45 -7.85
N MET A 73 -5.26 -6.39 -8.68
CA MET A 73 -4.39 -7.45 -9.19
C MET A 73 -3.67 -6.95 -10.44
N TYR A 74 -2.34 -7.03 -10.41
CA TYR A 74 -1.51 -6.67 -11.55
C TYR A 74 -1.24 -7.91 -12.39
N THR A 75 -1.81 -7.95 -13.58
CA THR A 75 -1.53 -8.94 -14.61
C THR A 75 -0.79 -8.30 -15.77
N THR A 76 -0.24 -9.11 -16.66
CA THR A 76 0.35 -8.63 -17.93
C THR A 76 -0.65 -7.79 -18.72
N GLU A 77 -1.92 -8.19 -18.72
CA GLU A 77 -3.01 -7.49 -19.40
C GLU A 77 -3.31 -6.16 -18.71
N SER A 78 -3.37 -6.13 -17.37
CA SER A 78 -3.66 -4.90 -16.64
C SER A 78 -2.56 -3.85 -16.85
N VAL A 79 -1.29 -4.26 -16.80
CA VAL A 79 -0.14 -3.36 -17.02
C VAL A 79 -0.13 -2.85 -18.46
N ALA A 80 -0.45 -3.68 -19.44
CA ALA A 80 -0.52 -3.29 -20.86
C ALA A 80 -1.60 -2.23 -21.15
N THR A 81 -2.56 -2.00 -20.25
CA THR A 81 -3.56 -0.92 -20.40
C THR A 81 -3.04 0.45 -19.99
N GLN A 82 -1.98 0.54 -19.18
CA GLN A 82 -1.53 1.81 -18.60
C GLN A 82 -1.15 2.87 -19.66
N PRO A 83 -0.41 2.54 -20.74
CA PRO A 83 -0.10 3.53 -21.78
C PRO A 83 -1.36 4.05 -22.48
N LYS A 84 -2.32 3.17 -22.76
CA LYS A 84 -3.59 3.51 -23.40
C LYS A 84 -4.38 4.51 -22.56
N ILE A 85 -4.46 4.30 -21.24
CA ILE A 85 -5.13 5.24 -20.33
C ILE A 85 -4.45 6.62 -20.39
N LEU A 86 -3.12 6.66 -20.44
CA LEU A 86 -2.36 7.91 -20.50
C LEU A 86 -2.52 8.64 -21.84
N GLU A 87 -2.73 7.93 -22.95
CA GLU A 87 -3.03 8.51 -24.26
C GLU A 87 -4.36 9.28 -24.25
N TYR A 88 -5.35 8.84 -23.46
CA TYR A 88 -6.63 9.55 -23.34
C TYR A 88 -6.57 10.83 -22.51
N ASN A 89 -5.50 11.07 -21.74
CA ASN A 89 -5.39 12.26 -20.89
C ASN A 89 -5.40 13.57 -21.70
N GLY A 90 -6.43 14.39 -21.47
CA GLY A 90 -6.69 15.63 -22.20
C GLY A 90 -7.88 15.52 -23.17
N THR A 91 -8.35 14.30 -23.45
CA THR A 91 -9.59 14.09 -24.21
C THR A 91 -10.78 14.56 -23.38
N ASN A 92 -11.65 15.38 -23.95
CA ASN A 92 -12.86 15.90 -23.28
C ASN A 92 -12.56 16.51 -21.90
N SER A 93 -11.45 17.23 -21.76
CA SER A 93 -11.01 17.83 -20.49
C SER A 93 -10.90 16.83 -19.32
N THR A 94 -10.73 15.55 -19.62
CA THR A 94 -10.65 14.47 -18.63
C THR A 94 -9.21 13.99 -18.49
N PHE A 95 -8.80 13.77 -17.24
CA PHE A 95 -7.47 13.30 -16.89
C PHE A 95 -7.56 12.19 -15.84
N PHE A 96 -6.76 11.14 -16.03
CA PHE A 96 -6.63 9.98 -15.16
C PHE A 96 -5.28 10.02 -14.45
N CYS A 97 -5.30 9.83 -13.13
CA CYS A 97 -4.14 9.64 -12.27
C CYS A 97 -4.46 8.67 -11.14
N GLY A 98 -3.46 8.03 -10.57
CA GLY A 98 -3.62 7.03 -9.51
C GLY A 98 -2.47 6.04 -9.45
N SER A 99 -2.42 5.25 -8.37
CA SER A 99 -1.36 4.24 -8.15
C SER A 99 -1.38 3.15 -9.23
N TYR A 100 -2.54 2.90 -9.84
CA TYR A 100 -2.72 1.95 -10.94
C TYR A 100 -2.03 2.38 -12.25
N LEU A 101 -1.57 3.63 -12.37
CA LEU A 101 -0.74 4.11 -13.48
C LEU A 101 0.76 3.99 -13.15
N GLY A 102 1.13 2.85 -12.60
CA GLY A 102 2.45 2.49 -12.12
C GLY A 102 2.44 1.10 -11.52
N TRP A 103 3.16 0.89 -10.41
CA TRP A 103 3.29 -0.41 -9.75
C TRP A 103 2.38 -0.57 -8.53
N GLY A 104 1.46 0.36 -8.30
CA GLY A 104 0.45 0.26 -7.24
C GLY A 104 0.84 0.94 -5.93
N PHE A 105 1.97 1.64 -5.90
CA PHE A 105 2.45 2.34 -4.71
C PHE A 105 1.88 3.76 -4.61
N HIS A 106 2.01 4.36 -3.41
CA HIS A 106 1.58 5.73 -3.18
C HIS A 106 2.39 6.73 -4.02
N GLU A 107 3.66 6.43 -4.25
CA GLU A 107 4.58 7.19 -5.08
C GLU A 107 4.12 7.24 -6.54
N ASP A 108 3.53 6.15 -7.06
CA ASP A 108 2.96 6.12 -8.40
C ASP A 108 1.72 7.02 -8.50
N ALA A 109 0.89 7.04 -7.45
CA ALA A 109 -0.26 7.93 -7.38
C ALA A 109 0.17 9.40 -7.36
N ILE A 110 1.18 9.75 -6.57
CA ILE A 110 1.72 11.11 -6.50
C ILE A 110 2.34 11.50 -7.84
N ARG A 111 3.21 10.66 -8.41
CA ARG A 111 3.87 10.89 -9.69
C ARG A 111 2.86 11.11 -10.82
N SER A 112 1.85 10.24 -10.94
CA SER A 112 0.85 10.36 -12.00
C SER A 112 -0.02 11.61 -11.83
N SER A 113 -0.38 11.96 -10.59
CA SER A 113 -1.12 13.19 -10.29
C SER A 113 -0.32 14.44 -10.65
N MET A 114 0.98 14.47 -10.32
CA MET A 114 1.86 15.57 -10.70
C MET A 114 1.98 15.74 -12.21
N SER A 115 1.97 14.65 -12.98
CA SER A 115 1.98 14.69 -14.44
C SER A 115 0.71 15.36 -14.99
N VAL A 116 -0.46 15.04 -14.42
CA VAL A 116 -1.74 15.69 -14.76
C VAL A 116 -1.71 17.18 -14.41
N VAL A 117 -1.29 17.54 -13.20
CA VAL A 117 -1.21 18.94 -12.76
C VAL A 117 -0.25 19.75 -13.65
N ALA A 118 0.89 19.17 -14.03
CA ALA A 118 1.82 19.84 -14.94
C ALA A 118 1.20 20.13 -16.32
N ARG A 119 0.38 19.21 -16.86
CA ARG A 119 -0.36 19.44 -18.11
C ARG A 119 -1.41 20.54 -17.97
N LEU A 120 -2.15 20.54 -16.86
CA LEU A 120 -3.20 21.54 -16.59
C LEU A 120 -2.63 22.94 -16.37
N THR A 121 -1.41 23.05 -15.82
CA THR A 121 -0.77 24.33 -15.46
C THR A 121 0.29 24.79 -16.46
N GLY A 122 0.48 24.09 -17.58
CA GLY A 122 1.53 24.41 -18.55
C GLY A 122 2.95 24.32 -17.97
N GLY A 123 3.17 23.50 -16.95
CA GLY A 123 4.48 23.30 -16.32
C GLY A 123 4.73 24.16 -15.06
N ALA A 124 3.94 25.20 -14.81
CA ALA A 124 4.13 26.12 -13.68
C ALA A 124 4.15 25.42 -12.31
N ALA A 125 3.35 24.37 -12.12
CA ALA A 125 3.35 23.60 -10.87
C ALA A 125 4.65 22.81 -10.65
N ARG A 126 5.30 22.34 -11.72
CA ARG A 126 6.58 21.63 -11.63
C ARG A 126 7.70 22.59 -11.25
N GLU A 127 7.70 23.78 -11.83
CA GLU A 127 8.65 24.85 -11.52
C GLU A 127 8.49 25.32 -10.07
N TYR A 128 7.25 25.51 -9.60
CA TYR A 128 6.96 25.85 -8.21
C TYR A 128 7.46 24.78 -7.22
N LEU A 129 7.24 23.49 -7.49
CA LEU A 129 7.71 22.42 -6.61
C LEU A 129 9.23 22.29 -6.60
N GLN A 130 9.89 22.56 -7.72
CA GLN A 130 11.35 22.56 -7.84
C GLN A 130 12.01 23.77 -7.15
N SER A 131 11.29 24.88 -6.98
CA SER A 131 11.80 26.09 -6.31
C SER A 131 11.61 26.07 -4.78
N GLN A 132 10.91 25.07 -4.23
CA GLN A 132 10.75 24.91 -2.78
C GLN A 132 12.08 24.46 -2.13
N PRO A 133 12.43 24.97 -0.94
CA PRO A 133 13.70 24.66 -0.25
C PRO A 133 13.82 23.19 0.20
N HIS A 134 12.71 22.45 0.25
CA HIS A 134 12.67 21.00 0.48
C HIS A 134 12.39 20.19 -0.79
N GLY A 135 12.59 20.78 -1.98
CA GLY A 135 12.42 20.15 -3.28
C GLY A 135 13.43 19.02 -3.48
N SER A 136 13.23 17.90 -2.79
CA SER A 136 13.84 16.63 -3.15
C SER A 136 13.48 16.38 -4.61
N ARG A 137 14.49 16.45 -5.48
CA ARG A 137 14.42 16.08 -6.89
C ARG A 137 13.51 14.86 -7.05
N ILE A 138 12.30 15.05 -7.56
CA ILE A 138 11.52 13.95 -8.17
C ILE A 138 12.09 13.73 -9.58
N SER A 139 13.40 13.55 -9.66
CA SER A 139 14.11 13.11 -10.85
C SER A 139 14.95 11.92 -10.39
N GLY A 140 14.41 10.72 -10.63
CA GLY A 140 15.03 9.47 -10.19
C GLY A 140 14.29 8.77 -9.06
N VAL A 141 12.97 8.56 -9.18
CA VAL A 141 12.29 7.51 -8.40
C VAL A 141 12.90 6.17 -8.80
N LYS A 142 13.99 5.79 -8.14
CA LYS A 142 14.43 4.40 -8.09
C LYS A 142 13.42 3.71 -7.20
N CYS A 143 12.57 2.90 -7.81
CA CYS A 143 11.79 1.89 -7.11
C CYS A 143 12.78 1.00 -6.35
N GLN A 144 12.95 1.25 -5.05
CA GLN A 144 13.51 0.26 -4.15
C GLN A 144 12.33 -0.55 -3.63
N TYR A 145 12.42 -1.86 -3.84
CA TYR A 145 11.45 -2.85 -3.40
C TYR A 145 11.13 -2.65 -1.91
N GLY A 146 9.89 -2.24 -1.61
CA GLY A 146 9.36 -2.15 -0.26
C GLY A 146 7.86 -2.34 -0.33
N ALA A 147 7.34 -3.42 0.26
CA ALA A 147 5.93 -3.75 0.26
C ALA A 147 5.10 -2.66 0.98
N THR A 148 4.04 -2.16 0.35
CA THR A 148 3.01 -1.31 0.96
C THR A 148 1.96 -2.19 1.63
N GLY A 149 1.84 -2.09 2.95
CA GLY A 149 0.70 -2.59 3.72
C GLY A 149 -0.26 -1.44 4.03
N ALA A 150 -1.57 -1.66 3.86
CA ALA A 150 -2.63 -0.78 4.36
C ALA A 150 -2.91 -1.07 5.85
N ILE A 151 -3.32 -0.02 6.58
CA ILE A 151 -3.56 0.02 8.04
C ILE A 151 -4.85 -0.70 8.41
#